data_AF-A0A0F9KBF9-F1
#
_entry.id   AF-A0A0F9KBF9-F1
#
_cell.length_a   1.000
_cell.length_b   1.000
_cell.length_c   1.000
_cell.angle_alpha   90.00
_cell.angle_beta   90.00
_cell.angle_gamma   90.00
#
_symmetry.space_group_name_H-M   'P 1'
#
loop_
_entity.id
_entity.type
_entity.pdbx_description
1 polymer ?
#
loop_
_entity_poly.entity_id
_entity_poly.type
_entity_poly.pdbx_seq_one_letter_code
_entity_poly.pdbx_strand_id
1 'polypeptide(L)'
;MVDVATAIEYLKTRSAVNADAIGVVGASVGGNLAYVTSGAFPEVRATVSMSPNANPQGGVLLGSDISGFSPRAVLFMSDETEAADAETLAATVAEPVDVIVYEGEAAHGVQLLAN
;
A
#
# COMPACT_ATOMS: atom_id res chain seq x y z
N MET A 1 13.97 -4.00 1.60
CA MET A 1 13.24 -3.47 0.42
C MET A 1 14.17 -2.65 -0.48
N VAL A 2 15.20 -3.27 -1.07
CA VAL A 2 16.20 -2.52 -1.86
C VAL A 2 15.65 -2.07 -3.22
N ASP A 3 14.74 -2.86 -3.79
CA ASP A 3 14.19 -2.61 -5.12
C ASP A 3 13.28 -1.36 -5.14
N VAL A 4 12.40 -1.22 -4.14
CA VAL A 4 11.55 -0.02 -3.99
C VAL A 4 12.39 1.24 -3.80
N ALA A 5 13.41 1.18 -2.94
CA ALA A 5 14.32 2.31 -2.73
C ALA A 5 15.01 2.72 -4.03
N THR A 6 15.53 1.73 -4.79
CA THR A 6 16.20 1.98 -6.06
C THR A 6 15.24 2.52 -7.12
N ALA A 7 14.00 2.04 -7.15
CA ALA A 7 12.96 2.55 -8.06
C ALA A 7 12.62 4.01 -7.76
N ILE A 8 12.46 4.38 -6.48
CA ILE A 8 12.24 5.77 -6.06
C ILE A 8 13.41 6.66 -6.49
N GLU A 9 14.65 6.24 -6.24
CA GLU A 9 15.84 6.99 -6.66
C GLU A 9 15.92 7.12 -8.19
N TYR A 10 15.61 6.06 -8.93
CA TYR A 10 15.53 6.15 -10.38
C TYR A 10 14.49 7.17 -10.84
N LEU A 11 13.28 7.16 -10.27
CA LEU A 11 12.21 8.11 -10.61
C LEU A 11 12.64 9.56 -10.33
N LYS A 12 13.33 9.82 -9.21
CA LYS A 12 13.84 11.16 -8.85
C LYS A 12 14.83 11.73 -9.87
N THR A 13 15.48 10.89 -10.68
CA THR A 13 16.39 11.34 -11.74
C THR A 13 15.71 11.65 -13.08
N ARG A 14 14.40 11.38 -13.22
CA ARG A 14 13.67 11.59 -14.47
C ARG A 14 13.11 13.02 -14.50
N SER A 15 13.51 13.83 -15.48
CA SER A 15 13.06 15.22 -15.60
C SER A 15 11.55 15.39 -15.81
N ALA A 16 10.86 14.35 -16.27
CA ALA A 16 9.41 14.32 -16.45
C ALA A 16 8.64 13.93 -15.18
N VAL A 17 9.32 13.53 -14.11
CA VAL A 17 8.71 13.11 -12.84
C VAL A 17 8.83 14.23 -11.82
N ASN A 18 7.72 14.52 -11.12
CA ASN A 18 7.78 15.34 -9.92
C ASN A 18 8.28 14.48 -8.75
N ALA A 19 9.54 14.65 -8.39
CA ALA A 19 10.19 13.92 -7.30
C ALA A 19 9.51 14.11 -5.93
N ASP A 20 8.80 15.21 -5.73
CA ASP A 20 8.10 15.51 -4.48
C ASP A 20 6.72 14.86 -4.39
N ALA A 21 6.26 14.17 -5.44
CA ALA A 21 4.90 13.62 -5.57
C ALA A 21 4.90 12.18 -6.11
N ILE A 22 5.74 11.30 -5.55
CA ILE A 22 5.77 9.88 -5.90
C ILE A 22 4.71 9.12 -5.11
N GLY A 23 3.94 8.26 -5.79
CA GLY A 23 3.01 7.33 -5.17
C GLY A 23 3.28 5.88 -5.53
N VAL A 24 2.80 4.94 -4.72
CA VAL A 24 2.95 3.49 -4.94
C VAL A 24 1.58 2.82 -4.93
N VAL A 25 1.27 2.09 -5.99
CA VAL A 25 0.04 1.30 -6.12
C VAL A 25 0.44 -0.17 -6.20
N GLY A 26 -0.27 -1.03 -5.50
CA GLY A 26 -0.06 -2.47 -5.60
C GLY A 26 -1.31 -3.28 -5.27
N ALA A 27 -1.34 -4.52 -5.75
CA ALA A 27 -2.44 -5.45 -5.59
C ALA A 27 -1.97 -6.79 -5.01
N SER A 28 -2.79 -7.44 -4.19
CA SER A 28 -2.46 -8.72 -3.54
C SER A 28 -1.18 -8.59 -2.69
N VAL A 29 -0.17 -9.43 -2.92
CA VAL A 29 1.18 -9.26 -2.34
C VAL A 29 1.76 -7.87 -2.61
N GLY A 30 1.49 -7.29 -3.79
CA GLY A 30 1.87 -5.92 -4.12
C GLY A 30 1.12 -4.88 -3.28
N GLY A 31 -0.10 -5.17 -2.82
CA GLY A 31 -0.87 -4.31 -1.91
C GLY A 31 -0.20 -4.21 -0.54
N ASN A 32 0.20 -5.35 0.03
CA ASN A 32 1.06 -5.37 1.21
C ASN A 32 2.36 -4.58 0.99
N LEU A 33 3.02 -4.76 -0.15
CA LEU A 33 4.23 -4.00 -0.46
C LEU A 33 3.94 -2.50 -0.49
N ALA A 34 2.87 -2.05 -1.14
CA ALA A 34 2.44 -0.65 -1.18
C ALA A 34 2.19 -0.11 0.24
N TYR A 35 1.46 -0.84 1.09
CA TYR A 35 1.29 -0.51 2.50
C TYR A 35 2.63 -0.34 3.22
N VAL A 36 3.56 -1.29 3.09
CA VAL A 36 4.88 -1.20 3.72
C VAL A 36 5.69 -0.02 3.15
N THR A 37 5.55 0.31 1.86
CA THR A 37 6.23 1.48 1.29
C THR A 37 5.79 2.79 1.95
N SER A 38 4.51 2.89 2.33
CA SER A 38 3.93 4.10 2.94
C SER A 38 4.60 4.47 4.27
N GLY A 39 5.06 3.47 5.02
CA GLY A 39 5.71 3.65 6.31
C GLY A 39 7.22 3.56 6.30
N ALA A 40 7.81 3.01 5.23
CA ALA A 40 9.25 2.85 5.11
C ALA A 40 9.94 3.99 4.37
N PHE A 41 9.22 4.69 3.47
CA PHE A 41 9.81 5.71 2.59
C PHE A 41 9.11 7.06 2.76
N PRO A 42 9.75 8.07 3.36
CA PRO A 42 9.18 9.41 3.50
C PRO A 42 8.92 10.11 2.16
N GLU A 43 9.59 9.72 1.08
CA GLU A 43 9.41 10.23 -0.28
C GLU A 43 8.08 9.81 -0.91
N VAL A 44 7.50 8.69 -0.45
CA VAL A 44 6.19 8.23 -0.92
C VAL A 44 5.11 9.09 -0.27
N ARG A 45 4.34 9.79 -1.12
CA ARG A 45 3.31 10.74 -0.69
C ARG A 45 1.91 10.15 -0.57
N ALA A 46 1.65 9.08 -1.30
CA ALA A 46 0.37 8.38 -1.28
C ALA A 46 0.57 6.94 -1.72
N THR A 47 -0.26 6.04 -1.19
CA THR A 47 -0.27 4.65 -1.61
C THR A 47 -1.67 4.12 -1.81
N VAL A 48 -1.82 3.16 -2.72
CA VAL A 48 -3.05 2.38 -2.90
C VAL A 48 -2.72 0.91 -2.68
N SER A 49 -3.39 0.32 -1.70
CA SER A 49 -3.22 -1.07 -1.28
C SER A 49 -4.48 -1.85 -1.61
N MET A 50 -4.46 -2.60 -2.72
CA MET A 50 -5.61 -3.37 -3.21
C MET A 50 -5.50 -4.83 -2.76
N SER A 51 -6.57 -5.36 -2.15
CA SER A 51 -6.64 -6.72 -1.59
C SER A 51 -5.41 -7.11 -0.77
N PRO A 52 -5.02 -6.32 0.25
CA PRO A 52 -3.91 -6.70 1.10
C PRO A 52 -4.30 -7.85 2.04
N ASN A 53 -3.29 -8.48 2.64
CA ASN A 53 -3.47 -9.51 3.66
C ASN A 53 -2.92 -9.00 5.01
N ALA A 54 -3.70 -9.03 6.10
CA ALA A 54 -3.23 -8.56 7.41
C ALA A 54 -2.39 -9.60 8.18
N ASN A 55 -2.34 -10.84 7.70
CA ASN A 55 -1.58 -11.95 8.28
C ASN A 55 -0.82 -12.76 7.20
N PRO A 56 0.07 -12.13 6.42
CA PRO A 56 0.88 -12.81 5.42
C PRO A 56 1.87 -13.76 6.09
N GLN A 57 2.36 -14.75 5.32
CA GLN A 57 3.44 -15.60 5.80
C GLN A 57 4.74 -14.79 5.98
N GLY A 58 5.02 -14.39 7.22
CA GLY A 58 6.20 -13.60 7.60
C GLY A 58 5.90 -12.10 7.79
N GLY A 59 6.52 -11.49 8.81
CA GLY A 59 6.24 -10.09 9.22
C GLY A 59 6.76 -9.01 8.26
N VAL A 60 7.60 -9.37 7.29
CA VAL A 60 8.21 -8.40 6.35
C VAL A 60 7.18 -7.65 5.51
N LEU A 61 6.04 -8.28 5.21
CA LEU A 61 4.92 -7.69 4.47
C LEU A 61 3.96 -6.86 5.35
N LEU A 62 4.31 -6.68 6.63
CA LEU A 62 3.60 -5.84 7.59
C LEU A 62 4.48 -4.70 8.14
N GLY A 63 5.74 -4.61 7.70
CA GLY A 63 6.68 -3.58 8.15
C GLY A 63 7.24 -3.82 9.56
N SER A 64 7.02 -4.99 10.17
CA SER A 64 7.42 -5.30 11.56
C SER A 64 8.92 -5.15 11.83
N ASP A 65 9.73 -5.38 10.79
CA ASP A 65 11.20 -5.39 10.88
C ASP A 65 11.82 -4.06 10.43
N ILE A 66 11.00 -3.03 10.20
CA ILE A 66 11.44 -1.71 9.74
C ILE A 66 11.48 -0.76 10.93
N SER A 67 12.69 -0.32 11.29
CA SER A 67 12.86 0.66 12.38
C SER A 67 12.19 1.98 12.01
N GLY A 68 11.37 2.52 12.93
CA GLY A 68 10.65 3.77 12.71
C GLY A 68 9.51 3.68 11.70
N PHE A 69 9.02 2.46 11.40
CA PHE A 69 7.89 2.26 10.51
C PHE A 69 6.68 3.10 10.93
N SER A 70 6.25 4.00 10.05
CA SER A 70 5.18 4.96 10.32
C SER A 70 4.33 5.17 9.07
N PRO A 71 3.42 4.22 8.76
CA PRO A 71 2.61 4.27 7.56
C PRO A 71 1.61 5.42 7.61
N ARG A 72 1.39 6.06 6.45
CA ARG A 72 0.51 7.23 6.29
C ARG A 72 0.02 7.35 4.85
N ALA A 73 -1.06 8.09 4.63
CA ALA A 73 -1.56 8.40 3.28
C ALA A 73 -1.83 7.14 2.44
N VAL A 74 -2.62 6.22 2.99
CA VAL A 74 -2.97 4.95 2.35
C VAL A 74 -4.45 4.92 2.03
N LEU A 75 -4.77 4.63 0.76
CA LEU A 75 -6.10 4.15 0.36
C LEU A 75 -6.07 2.63 0.30
N PHE A 76 -6.92 1.97 1.07
CA PHE A 76 -7.13 0.54 0.98
C PHE A 76 -8.35 0.25 0.09
N MET A 77 -8.26 -0.81 -0.69
CA MET A 77 -9.36 -1.29 -1.54
C MET A 77 -9.49 -2.80 -1.35
N SER A 78 -10.70 -3.30 -1.16
CA SER A 78 -10.97 -4.73 -1.03
C SER A 78 -12.37 -5.07 -1.51
N ASP A 79 -12.65 -6.34 -1.75
CA ASP A 79 -14.03 -6.82 -1.74
C ASP A 79 -14.52 -7.06 -0.29
N GLU A 80 -15.77 -7.47 -0.12
CA GLU A 80 -16.35 -7.79 1.20
C GLU A 80 -15.61 -8.92 1.93
N THR A 81 -15.06 -9.89 1.20
CA THR A 81 -14.42 -11.07 1.80
C THR A 81 -13.05 -10.74 2.36
N GLU A 82 -12.40 -9.72 1.81
CA GLU A 82 -11.06 -9.23 2.20
C GLU A 82 -11.11 -7.93 3.03
N ALA A 83 -12.30 -7.39 3.32
CA ALA A 83 -12.48 -6.12 4.04
C ALA A 83 -11.81 -6.10 5.41
N ALA A 84 -11.91 -7.20 6.16
CA ALA A 84 -11.30 -7.29 7.48
C ALA A 84 -9.77 -7.13 7.45
N ASP A 85 -9.10 -7.62 6.40
CA ASP A 85 -7.65 -7.45 6.23
C ASP A 85 -7.30 -5.99 5.93
N ALA A 86 -8.06 -5.34 5.03
CA ALA A 86 -7.89 -3.93 4.71
C ALA A 86 -8.11 -3.03 5.95
N GLU A 87 -9.19 -3.25 6.69
CA GLU A 87 -9.51 -2.50 7.92
C GLU A 87 -8.46 -2.70 9.02
N THR A 88 -7.96 -3.94 9.18
CA THR A 88 -6.93 -4.25 10.17
C THR A 88 -5.63 -3.48 9.89
N LEU A 89 -5.23 -3.39 8.63
CA LEU A 89 -4.06 -2.59 8.24
C LEU A 89 -4.35 -1.09 8.30
N ALA A 90 -5.56 -0.65 7.94
CA ALA A 90 -5.94 0.76 8.03
C ALA A 90 -5.85 1.30 9.46
N ALA A 91 -6.18 0.49 10.46
CA ALA A 91 -6.08 0.84 11.87
C ALA A 91 -4.65 1.16 12.35
N THR A 92 -3.61 0.80 11.57
CA THR A 92 -2.21 1.10 11.91
C THR A 92 -1.64 2.29 11.15
N VAL A 93 -2.44 2.94 10.29
CA VAL A 93 -2.01 4.05 9.40
C VAL A 93 -2.39 5.40 10.00
N ALA A 94 -1.45 6.35 9.95
CA ALA A 94 -1.74 7.75 10.31
C ALA A 94 -2.48 8.48 9.17
N GLU A 95 -3.36 9.41 9.54
CA GLU A 95 -4.12 10.22 8.58
C GLU A 95 -3.24 10.91 7.52
N PRO A 96 -3.70 11.02 6.25
CA PRO A 96 -4.99 10.54 5.77
C PRO A 96 -5.01 9.02 5.55
N VAL A 97 -6.12 8.36 5.90
CA VAL A 97 -6.37 6.94 5.58
C VAL A 97 -7.83 6.75 5.16
N ASP A 98 -8.06 5.88 4.18
CA ASP A 98 -9.41 5.53 3.74
C ASP A 98 -9.49 4.06 3.32
N VAL A 99 -10.67 3.47 3.40
CA VAL A 99 -10.95 2.08 3.03
C VAL A 99 -12.19 2.05 2.13
N ILE A 100 -12.02 1.55 0.91
CA ILE A 100 -13.13 1.27 -0.01
C ILE A 100 -13.38 -0.23 -0.04
N VAL A 101 -14.59 -0.62 0.36
CA VAL A 101 -15.08 -1.99 0.26
C VAL A 101 -16.08 -2.06 -0.90
N TYR A 102 -15.81 -2.95 -1.84
CA TYR A 102 -16.69 -3.22 -2.98
C TYR A 102 -17.69 -4.32 -2.61
N GLU A 103 -18.94 -3.90 -2.40
CA GLU A 103 -20.05 -4.79 -1.99
C GLU A 103 -20.60 -5.63 -3.14
N GLY A 104 -21.04 -6.86 -2.84
CA GLY A 104 -21.73 -7.76 -3.78
C GLY A 104 -20.88 -8.37 -4.90
N GLU A 105 -19.58 -8.06 -4.95
CA GLU A 105 -18.64 -8.50 -5.98
C GLU A 105 -17.53 -9.36 -5.37
N ALA A 106 -17.16 -10.47 -6.01
CA ALA A 106 -15.97 -11.23 -5.64
C ALA A 106 -14.81 -10.77 -6.54
N ALA A 107 -13.90 -9.97 -5.99
CA ALA A 107 -12.86 -9.29 -6.76
C ALA A 107 -11.56 -9.23 -5.98
N HIS A 108 -10.47 -9.63 -6.62
CA HIS A 108 -9.14 -9.63 -6.01
C HIS A 108 -8.13 -8.78 -6.80
N GLY A 109 -7.38 -7.97 -6.07
CA GLY A 109 -6.31 -7.13 -6.61
C GLY A 109 -6.82 -6.16 -7.66
N VAL A 110 -6.28 -6.22 -8.88
CA VAL A 110 -6.64 -5.28 -9.95
C VAL A 110 -8.06 -5.47 -10.49
N GLN A 111 -8.73 -6.58 -10.16
CA GLN A 111 -10.15 -6.78 -10.50
C GLN A 111 -11.05 -5.73 -9.86
N LEU A 112 -10.63 -5.17 -8.71
CA LEU A 112 -11.36 -4.10 -8.01
C LEU A 112 -11.52 -2.83 -8.86
N LEU A 113 -10.65 -2.61 -9.85
CA LEU A 113 -10.68 -1.45 -10.74
C LEU A 113 -11.76 -1.53 -11.84
N ALA A 114 -12.44 -2.67 -11.96
CA ALA A 114 -13.52 -2.87 -12.92
C ALA A 114 -14.91 -2.46 -12.37
N ASN A 115 -14.97 -2.00 -11.11
CA ASN A 115 -16.20 -1.62 -10.40
C ASN A 115 -16.54 -0.13 -10.52
#